data_AF-A0A5E4A0M6-F1
#
_entry.id   AF-A0A5E4A0M6-F1
#
_cell.length_a   1.000
_cell.length_b   1.000
_cell.length_c   1.000
_cell.angle_alpha   90.00
_cell.angle_beta   90.00
_cell.angle_gamma   90.00
#
_symmetry.space_group_name_H-M   'P 1'
#
loop_
_entity.id
_entity.type
_entity.pdbx_description
1 polymer ?
#
loop_
_entity_poly.entity_id
_entity_poly.type
_entity_poly.pdbx_seq_one_letter_code
_entity_poly.pdbx_strand_id
1 'polypeptide(L)'
;MSTYKRATLDEEDLVDSLSEGDAYPNGLQVNFRSPRSGHRCWAARTQVEKRLVVLVVLLVAGLVACLAALGIQIQTRTPPVCLSEACVSVTSSILNSMDPTVDPCQDFFSYACGGWIKANPVPDGHSRWGTFSNLWEHNQAIIKYLLENSTASSSEAERKAQVYYRACMNETRIEELRAKPLMELIEKLGGWNITSPWAKDNFQDTLQVVTAHYRTSPFFSVYVSADSKNSNSNVIQVDQSGLGLPSRDYYLNKTENEKVLSGYLNYMVQLGKLLGGGDEDAIRPQMQQILDFETALANITIPQEKRRDEELIYHKVTAAELQTLAPAINWLPFLNAIFHPVEINASEPIVVYDKDYLEQVSALINTTDRCLLNNYMIWNLVRKTSSFLDQRFQDADEKFMEVMYGTKKTCLPRWKFCVSDTENNLGFALGPMFVKATFAEDSKNIAYQNWVKKNGEEQTLPTLGLTNDQLFFLGFAQVWCSVRTPESSHEGLITDPHSPSRFRVIGSLSNSKEFSEHFHCPLGSPMNPHHKCEVW
;
A
#
# COMPACT_ATOMS: atom_id res chain seq x y z
N MET A 1 39.14 -6.39 28.40
CA MET A 1 39.35 -7.81 28.02
C MET A 1 38.46 -8.09 26.82
N SER A 2 38.92 -8.68 25.71
CA SER A 2 40.28 -8.91 25.24
C SER A 2 40.30 -8.78 23.71
N THR A 3 41.22 -8.02 23.15
CA THR A 3 41.45 -7.96 21.69
C THR A 3 42.15 -9.21 21.21
N TYR A 4 41.75 -9.78 20.07
CA TYR A 4 42.58 -10.74 19.35
C TYR A 4 42.95 -10.26 17.95
N LYS A 5 44.25 -10.33 17.67
CA LYS A 5 44.88 -9.96 16.40
C LYS A 5 44.85 -11.13 15.43
N ARG A 6 44.87 -10.77 14.14
CA ARG A 6 45.20 -11.61 13.00
C ARG A 6 46.57 -12.28 13.18
N ALA A 7 46.68 -13.55 12.80
CA ALA A 7 47.95 -14.26 12.64
C ALA A 7 47.99 -14.91 11.24
N THR A 8 49.13 -14.81 10.59
CA THR A 8 49.49 -15.51 9.35
C THR A 8 50.24 -16.79 9.70
N LEU A 9 50.09 -17.84 8.90
CA LEU A 9 51.01 -18.97 8.85
C LEU A 9 51.17 -19.43 7.40
N ASP A 10 52.43 -19.66 7.02
CA ASP A 10 52.86 -20.16 5.73
C ASP A 10 52.91 -21.71 5.72
N GLU A 11 53.35 -22.24 4.58
CA GLU A 11 53.47 -23.66 4.19
C GLU A 11 54.32 -24.52 5.16
N GLU A 12 53.96 -25.80 5.32
CA GLU A 12 54.72 -26.94 4.72
C GLU A 12 54.07 -28.31 5.05
N ASP A 13 54.45 -29.31 4.23
CA ASP A 13 54.37 -30.77 4.41
C ASP A 13 53.04 -31.52 4.66
N LEU A 14 52.72 -32.40 3.71
CA LEU A 14 52.16 -33.74 3.96
C LEU A 14 52.61 -34.72 2.85
N VAL A 15 53.25 -35.82 3.27
CA VAL A 15 53.82 -36.89 2.43
C VAL A 15 53.15 -38.24 2.78
N ASP A 16 53.42 -39.27 1.97
CA ASP A 16 52.95 -40.67 2.03
C ASP A 16 51.49 -40.93 1.56
N SER A 17 51.18 -42.01 0.83
CA SER A 17 51.85 -43.31 0.58
C SER A 17 51.47 -43.82 -0.85
N LEU A 18 52.07 -44.82 -1.51
CA LEU A 18 52.41 -46.22 -1.16
C LEU A 18 53.47 -46.82 -2.13
N SER A 19 54.06 -47.97 -1.77
CA SER A 19 54.92 -48.86 -2.58
C SER A 19 54.10 -49.99 -3.27
N GLU A 20 54.62 -50.93 -4.09
CA GLU A 20 55.96 -51.44 -4.47
C GLU A 20 56.07 -51.57 -6.03
N GLY A 21 57.08 -52.14 -6.72
CA GLY A 21 58.25 -52.93 -6.34
C GLY A 21 59.07 -53.48 -7.54
N ASP A 22 59.83 -54.55 -7.29
CA ASP A 22 60.54 -55.53 -8.16
C ASP A 22 61.64 -55.17 -9.19
N ALA A 23 62.65 -56.04 -9.16
CA ALA A 23 64.04 -55.91 -9.57
C ALA A 23 64.42 -56.31 -11.02
N TYR A 24 65.32 -55.52 -11.64
CA TYR A 24 66.53 -55.87 -12.43
C TYR A 24 66.48 -56.90 -13.61
N PRO A 25 67.47 -56.92 -14.56
CA PRO A 25 68.63 -56.04 -14.79
C PRO A 25 68.82 -55.56 -16.26
N ASN A 26 70.00 -54.93 -16.50
CA ASN A 26 70.70 -54.68 -17.77
C ASN A 26 70.32 -53.42 -18.57
N GLY A 27 71.27 -52.49 -18.63
CA GLY A 27 71.12 -51.22 -19.33
C GLY A 27 71.45 -51.28 -20.82
N LEU A 28 70.75 -50.45 -21.59
CA LEU A 28 71.28 -49.86 -22.82
C LEU A 28 71.58 -48.37 -22.56
N GLN A 29 72.85 -48.00 -22.62
CA GLN A 29 73.23 -46.58 -22.70
C GLN A 29 72.92 -46.04 -24.10
N VAL A 30 71.91 -45.17 -24.21
CA VAL A 30 71.70 -44.37 -25.43
C VAL A 30 72.42 -43.04 -25.28
N ASN A 31 73.65 -43.00 -25.78
CA ASN A 31 74.50 -41.80 -25.79
C ASN A 31 73.94 -40.73 -26.75
N PHE A 32 73.15 -39.78 -26.23
CA PHE A 32 72.87 -38.54 -26.95
C PHE A 32 74.07 -37.59 -26.86
N ARG A 33 74.80 -37.47 -27.98
CA ARG A 33 75.93 -36.56 -28.11
C ARG A 33 75.48 -35.10 -27.95
N SER A 34 76.15 -34.37 -27.07
CA SER A 34 76.09 -32.90 -27.01
C SER A 34 76.48 -32.25 -28.35
N PRO A 35 75.68 -31.30 -28.87
CA PRO A 35 76.14 -30.30 -29.80
C PRO A 35 76.73 -29.10 -29.04
N ARG A 36 77.96 -28.73 -29.36
CA ARG A 36 78.60 -27.49 -28.91
C ARG A 36 77.91 -26.25 -29.49
N SER A 37 77.89 -25.17 -28.71
CA SER A 37 77.93 -23.75 -29.14
C SER A 37 77.45 -23.41 -30.57
N GLY A 38 76.18 -23.02 -30.72
CA GLY A 38 75.57 -22.62 -31.99
C GLY A 38 75.29 -21.12 -32.15
N HIS A 39 76.28 -20.23 -31.95
CA HIS A 39 76.11 -18.84 -32.35
C HIS A 39 76.07 -18.70 -33.89
N ARG A 40 75.15 -17.84 -34.40
CA ARG A 40 75.02 -17.36 -35.80
C ARG A 40 74.19 -18.20 -36.80
N CYS A 41 72.94 -18.54 -36.47
CA CYS A 41 71.95 -18.95 -37.48
C CYS A 41 71.51 -17.80 -38.43
N TRP A 42 71.79 -16.54 -38.07
CA TRP A 42 71.38 -15.33 -38.83
C TRP A 42 72.42 -14.85 -39.87
N ALA A 43 73.66 -15.34 -39.80
CA ALA A 43 74.75 -14.93 -40.69
C ALA A 43 74.69 -15.63 -42.07
N ALA A 44 74.09 -16.82 -42.14
CA ALA A 44 74.08 -17.67 -43.34
C ALA A 44 72.90 -17.46 -44.30
N ARG A 45 71.89 -16.64 -43.93
CA ARG A 45 70.70 -16.40 -44.77
C ARG A 45 70.89 -15.29 -45.79
N THR A 46 70.33 -15.49 -46.98
CA THR A 46 70.35 -14.56 -48.11
C THR A 46 69.59 -13.26 -47.79
N GLN A 47 69.88 -12.20 -48.54
CA GLN A 47 69.18 -10.90 -48.39
C GLN A 47 67.66 -11.03 -48.65
N VAL A 48 67.25 -11.93 -49.55
CA VAL A 48 65.84 -12.18 -49.87
C VAL A 48 65.14 -12.84 -48.69
N GLU A 49 65.71 -13.89 -48.09
CA GLU A 49 65.15 -14.54 -46.89
C GLU A 49 65.03 -13.59 -45.71
N LYS A 50 66.02 -12.70 -45.50
CA LYS A 50 65.98 -11.70 -44.43
C LYS A 50 64.83 -10.71 -44.63
N ARG A 51 64.63 -10.23 -45.86
CA ARG A 51 63.48 -9.37 -46.21
C ARG A 51 62.15 -10.10 -46.07
N LEU A 52 62.06 -11.37 -46.48
CA LEU A 52 60.87 -12.21 -46.32
C LEU A 52 60.51 -12.45 -44.85
N VAL A 53 61.48 -12.74 -43.99
CA VAL A 53 61.24 -12.88 -42.54
C VAL A 53 60.76 -11.55 -41.93
N VAL A 54 61.35 -10.41 -42.31
CA VAL A 54 60.87 -9.09 -41.86
C VAL A 54 59.43 -8.83 -42.36
N LEU A 55 59.11 -9.14 -43.61
CA LEU A 55 57.75 -9.03 -44.16
C LEU A 55 56.75 -9.91 -43.42
N VAL A 56 57.10 -11.17 -43.15
CA VAL A 56 56.25 -12.09 -42.37
C VAL A 56 56.03 -11.57 -40.95
N VAL A 57 57.07 -11.08 -40.28
CA VAL A 57 56.95 -10.48 -38.93
C VAL A 57 56.05 -9.24 -38.96
N LEU A 58 56.17 -8.37 -39.97
CA LEU A 58 55.31 -7.20 -40.13
C LEU A 58 53.85 -7.58 -40.43
N LEU A 59 53.61 -8.60 -41.26
CA LEU A 59 52.27 -9.11 -41.56
C LEU A 59 51.63 -9.77 -40.34
N VAL A 60 52.38 -10.55 -39.56
CA VAL A 60 51.91 -11.14 -38.29
C VAL A 60 51.62 -10.05 -37.26
N ALA A 61 52.49 -9.04 -37.11
CA ALA A 61 52.24 -7.91 -36.22
C ALA A 61 50.99 -7.11 -36.64
N GLY A 62 50.80 -6.89 -37.95
CA GLY A 62 49.60 -6.25 -38.49
C GLY A 62 48.32 -7.07 -38.25
N LEU A 63 48.38 -8.39 -38.41
CA LEU A 63 47.26 -9.29 -38.11
C LEU A 63 46.90 -9.25 -36.61
N VAL A 64 47.90 -9.32 -35.72
CA VAL A 64 47.70 -9.22 -34.26
C VAL A 64 47.11 -7.86 -33.88
N ALA A 65 47.59 -6.76 -34.48
CA ALA A 65 47.03 -5.43 -34.26
C ALA A 65 45.56 -5.33 -34.73
N CYS A 66 45.22 -5.92 -35.88
CA CYS A 66 43.83 -5.96 -36.36
C CYS A 66 42.94 -6.81 -35.45
N LEU A 67 43.40 -7.97 -34.99
CA LEU A 67 42.67 -8.83 -34.05
C LEU A 67 42.48 -8.16 -32.68
N ALA A 68 43.48 -7.44 -32.18
CA ALA A 68 43.39 -6.64 -30.96
C ALA A 68 42.38 -5.49 -31.12
N ALA A 69 42.44 -4.75 -32.23
CA ALA A 69 41.47 -3.68 -32.52
C ALA A 69 40.04 -4.21 -32.66
N LEU A 70 39.85 -5.38 -33.30
CA LEU A 70 38.55 -6.04 -33.41
C LEU A 70 38.04 -6.52 -32.04
N GLY A 71 38.92 -7.10 -31.21
CA GLY A 71 38.60 -7.48 -29.83
C GLY A 71 38.15 -6.30 -28.98
N ILE A 72 38.88 -5.17 -29.06
CA ILE A 72 38.51 -3.91 -28.39
C ILE A 72 37.17 -3.37 -28.94
N GLN A 73 36.93 -3.42 -30.25
CA GLN A 73 35.66 -2.98 -30.84
C GLN A 73 34.47 -3.87 -30.45
N ILE A 74 34.66 -5.18 -30.29
CA ILE A 74 33.61 -6.09 -29.81
C ILE A 74 33.32 -5.82 -28.33
N GLN A 75 34.37 -5.72 -27.52
CA GLN A 75 34.29 -5.47 -26.07
C GLN A 75 33.74 -4.08 -25.71
N THR A 76 33.78 -3.11 -26.63
CA THR A 76 33.18 -1.77 -26.48
C THR A 76 31.79 -1.63 -27.09
N ARG A 77 31.28 -2.62 -27.84
CA ARG A 77 29.96 -2.56 -28.51
C ARG A 77 28.83 -3.30 -27.78
N THR A 78 29.14 -4.33 -27.01
CA THR A 78 28.12 -5.01 -26.20
C THR A 78 28.11 -4.40 -24.80
N PRO A 79 27.02 -3.74 -24.35
CA PRO A 79 26.92 -3.33 -22.96
C PRO A 79 27.03 -4.57 -22.06
N PRO A 80 27.76 -4.50 -20.93
CA PRO A 80 27.91 -5.65 -20.05
C PRO A 80 26.56 -6.03 -19.45
N VAL A 81 26.12 -7.27 -19.71
CA VAL A 81 24.85 -7.83 -19.24
C VAL A 81 24.99 -8.34 -17.80
N CYS A 82 24.06 -7.95 -16.93
CA CYS A 82 24.11 -8.36 -15.52
C CYS A 82 23.66 -9.81 -15.30
N LEU A 83 24.60 -10.75 -15.14
CA LEU A 83 24.32 -12.17 -14.90
C LEU A 83 24.31 -12.57 -13.41
N SER A 84 24.08 -11.62 -12.49
CA SER A 84 23.89 -11.95 -11.08
C SER A 84 22.55 -12.65 -10.83
N GLU A 85 22.46 -13.47 -9.78
CA GLU A 85 21.20 -14.14 -9.38
C GLU A 85 20.04 -13.15 -9.23
N ALA A 86 20.29 -11.99 -8.61
CA ALA A 86 19.32 -10.92 -8.46
C ALA A 86 18.85 -10.38 -9.82
N CYS A 87 19.77 -10.10 -10.76
CA CYS A 87 19.42 -9.63 -12.10
C CYS A 87 18.62 -10.67 -12.89
N VAL A 88 18.97 -11.96 -12.81
CA VAL A 88 18.21 -13.05 -13.46
C VAL A 88 16.81 -13.20 -12.85
N SER A 89 16.69 -13.12 -11.53
CA SER A 89 15.41 -13.19 -10.81
C SER A 89 14.49 -12.02 -11.18
N VAL A 90 15.00 -10.78 -11.15
CA VAL A 90 14.26 -9.58 -11.56
C VAL A 90 13.84 -9.65 -13.03
N THR A 91 14.74 -10.07 -13.92
CA THR A 91 14.44 -10.27 -15.36
C THR A 91 13.28 -11.24 -15.56
N SER A 92 13.28 -12.38 -14.85
CA SER A 92 12.21 -13.37 -14.91
C SER A 92 10.87 -12.78 -14.44
N SER A 93 10.87 -12.04 -13.32
CA SER A 93 9.68 -11.37 -12.79
C SER A 93 9.09 -10.34 -13.78
N ILE A 94 9.96 -9.53 -14.40
CA ILE A 94 9.57 -8.55 -15.43
C ILE A 94 8.94 -9.26 -16.64
N LEU A 95 9.62 -10.27 -17.20
CA LEU A 95 9.15 -11.02 -18.36
C LEU A 95 7.80 -11.72 -18.12
N ASN A 96 7.61 -12.33 -16.95
CA ASN A 96 6.35 -12.98 -16.58
C ASN A 96 5.20 -11.99 -16.39
N SER A 97 5.50 -10.71 -16.13
CA SER A 97 4.51 -9.67 -15.94
C SER A 97 4.04 -9.02 -17.25
N MET A 98 4.92 -8.99 -18.26
CA MET A 98 4.67 -8.39 -19.56
C MET A 98 3.72 -9.22 -20.45
N ASP A 99 3.12 -8.56 -21.43
CA ASP A 99 2.48 -9.19 -22.60
C ASP A 99 3.08 -8.62 -23.90
N PRO A 100 4.10 -9.27 -24.47
CA PRO A 100 4.77 -8.79 -25.68
C PRO A 100 3.91 -8.93 -26.95
N THR A 101 2.68 -9.44 -26.86
CA THR A 101 1.74 -9.47 -27.99
C THR A 101 1.00 -8.14 -28.18
N VAL A 102 1.05 -7.25 -27.18
CA VAL A 102 0.47 -5.91 -27.22
C VAL A 102 1.53 -4.91 -27.71
N ASP A 103 1.18 -4.07 -28.68
CA ASP A 103 2.04 -2.96 -29.10
C ASP A 103 2.15 -1.92 -27.96
N PRO A 104 3.36 -1.64 -27.41
CA PRO A 104 3.57 -0.66 -26.35
C PRO A 104 3.11 0.76 -26.73
N CYS A 105 2.96 1.05 -28.03
CA CYS A 105 2.49 2.33 -28.54
C CYS A 105 0.96 2.43 -28.69
N GLN A 106 0.21 1.35 -28.44
CA GLN A 106 -1.26 1.32 -28.36
C GLN A 106 -1.77 1.24 -26.92
N ASP A 107 -1.23 0.34 -26.09
CA ASP A 107 -1.58 0.22 -24.68
C ASP A 107 -0.38 -0.27 -23.86
N PHE A 108 0.41 0.68 -23.36
CA PHE A 108 1.59 0.37 -22.56
C PHE A 108 1.27 -0.31 -21.23
N PHE A 109 0.08 -0.09 -20.65
CA PHE A 109 -0.32 -0.79 -19.43
C PHE A 109 -0.55 -2.28 -19.72
N SER A 110 -1.26 -2.60 -20.79
CA SER A 110 -1.49 -3.99 -21.21
C SER A 110 -0.20 -4.67 -21.65
N TYR A 111 0.72 -3.97 -22.32
CA TYR A 111 2.08 -4.46 -22.61
C TYR A 111 2.91 -4.74 -21.33
N ALA A 112 2.87 -3.85 -20.34
CA ALA A 112 3.67 -3.96 -19.11
C ALA A 112 3.12 -4.99 -18.09
N CYS A 113 1.79 -5.13 -18.02
CA CYS A 113 1.07 -5.87 -16.97
C CYS A 113 0.20 -7.03 -17.48
N GLY A 114 0.05 -7.25 -18.79
CA GLY A 114 -0.90 -8.21 -19.33
C GLY A 114 -0.63 -9.66 -18.91
N GLY A 115 0.65 -10.06 -18.83
CA GLY A 115 1.06 -11.35 -18.27
C GLY A 115 0.74 -11.47 -16.77
N TRP A 116 1.04 -10.40 -16.01
CA TRP A 116 0.76 -10.34 -14.57
C TRP A 116 -0.74 -10.50 -14.30
N ILE A 117 -1.59 -9.76 -15.02
CA ILE A 117 -3.06 -9.79 -14.87
C ILE A 117 -3.63 -11.18 -15.20
N LYS A 118 -3.11 -11.86 -16.23
CA LYS A 118 -3.50 -13.24 -16.58
C LYS A 118 -3.09 -14.26 -15.52
N ALA A 119 -1.93 -14.07 -14.88
CA ALA A 119 -1.41 -14.97 -13.85
C ALA A 119 -1.98 -14.70 -12.44
N ASN A 120 -2.48 -13.50 -12.17
CA ASN A 120 -2.92 -13.06 -10.84
C ASN A 120 -4.41 -12.65 -10.85
N PRO A 121 -5.36 -13.60 -10.86
CA PRO A 121 -6.76 -13.28 -10.58
C PRO A 121 -6.91 -12.70 -9.16
N VAL A 122 -8.00 -11.96 -8.89
CA VAL A 122 -8.29 -11.46 -7.54
C VAL A 122 -8.42 -12.67 -6.60
N PRO A 123 -7.59 -12.81 -5.55
CA PRO A 123 -7.71 -13.89 -4.59
C PRO A 123 -9.01 -13.79 -3.80
N ASP A 124 -9.53 -14.92 -3.32
CA ASP A 124 -10.70 -14.88 -2.44
C ASP A 124 -10.39 -14.07 -1.15
N GLY A 125 -11.44 -13.48 -0.56
CA GLY A 125 -11.30 -12.52 0.54
C GLY A 125 -10.77 -11.13 0.14
N HIS A 126 -10.41 -10.91 -1.13
CA HIS A 126 -9.97 -9.62 -1.65
C HIS A 126 -10.92 -9.09 -2.72
N SER A 127 -10.99 -7.76 -2.82
CA SER A 127 -11.68 -7.04 -3.90
C SER A 127 -10.73 -6.37 -4.88
N ARG A 128 -9.46 -6.21 -4.47
CA ARG A 128 -8.36 -5.66 -5.25
C ARG A 128 -7.07 -6.43 -4.95
N TRP A 129 -6.35 -6.79 -6.00
CA TRP A 129 -5.02 -7.40 -5.90
C TRP A 129 -4.03 -6.66 -6.80
N GLY A 130 -2.77 -6.59 -6.40
CA GLY A 130 -1.73 -5.81 -7.08
C GLY A 130 -0.44 -5.79 -6.28
N THR A 131 0.58 -5.11 -6.82
CA THR A 131 1.90 -4.96 -6.19
C THR A 131 1.81 -4.45 -4.73
N PHE A 132 0.94 -3.46 -4.48
CA PHE A 132 0.67 -2.95 -3.13
C PHE A 132 0.01 -3.97 -2.20
N SER A 133 -0.98 -4.74 -2.68
CA SER A 133 -1.64 -5.80 -1.88
C SER A 133 -0.66 -6.91 -1.50
N ASN A 134 0.21 -7.30 -2.43
CA ASN A 134 1.23 -8.32 -2.20
C ASN A 134 2.27 -7.88 -1.15
N LEU A 135 2.76 -6.64 -1.25
CA LEU A 135 3.67 -6.06 -0.26
C LEU A 135 3.02 -5.92 1.12
N TRP A 136 1.74 -5.51 1.17
CA TRP A 136 0.99 -5.42 2.42
C TRP A 136 0.84 -6.80 3.09
N GLU A 137 0.44 -7.84 2.34
CA GLU A 137 0.37 -9.23 2.83
C GLU A 137 1.71 -9.73 3.41
N HIS A 138 2.83 -9.43 2.74
CA HIS A 138 4.16 -9.76 3.26
C HIS A 138 4.46 -9.04 4.58
N ASN A 139 4.15 -7.75 4.66
CA ASN A 139 4.32 -6.96 5.89
C ASN A 139 3.43 -7.49 7.04
N GLN A 140 2.17 -7.83 6.78
CA GLN A 140 1.26 -8.41 7.78
C GLN A 140 1.83 -9.71 8.38
N ALA A 141 2.43 -10.58 7.56
CA ALA A 141 3.06 -11.81 8.04
C ALA A 141 4.27 -11.55 8.96
N ILE A 142 5.07 -10.52 8.68
CA ILE A 142 6.17 -10.09 9.54
C ILE A 142 5.64 -9.50 10.86
N ILE A 143 4.63 -8.63 10.79
CA ILE A 143 4.04 -8.00 11.98
C ILE A 143 3.38 -9.06 12.88
N LYS A 144 2.70 -10.08 12.31
CA LYS A 144 2.20 -11.25 13.04
C LYS A 144 3.30 -11.93 13.87
N TYR A 145 4.44 -12.23 13.25
CA TYR A 145 5.59 -12.85 13.92
C TYR A 145 6.12 -11.97 15.07
N LEU A 146 6.23 -10.65 14.86
CA LEU A 146 6.67 -9.69 15.87
C LEU A 146 5.68 -9.55 17.05
N LEU A 147 4.37 -9.66 16.79
CA LEU A 147 3.32 -9.62 17.81
C LEU A 147 3.25 -10.89 18.65
N GLU A 148 3.49 -12.05 18.02
CA GLU A 148 3.50 -13.35 18.69
C GLU A 148 4.77 -13.57 19.51
N ASN A 149 5.93 -13.11 19.03
CA ASN A 149 7.20 -13.28 19.73
C ASN A 149 7.36 -12.33 20.94
N SER A 150 7.01 -12.82 22.13
CA SER A 150 7.09 -12.08 23.38
C SER A 150 8.51 -11.69 23.81
N THR A 151 9.55 -12.38 23.32
CA THR A 151 10.94 -12.14 23.75
C THR A 151 11.58 -10.91 23.11
N ALA A 152 10.96 -10.36 22.05
CA ALA A 152 11.46 -9.19 21.32
C ALA A 152 11.00 -7.82 21.89
N SER A 153 10.10 -7.81 22.89
CA SER A 153 9.54 -6.56 23.44
C SER A 153 10.51 -5.85 24.38
N SER A 154 10.99 -4.68 23.97
CA SER A 154 11.93 -3.83 24.71
C SER A 154 11.28 -2.67 25.45
N SER A 155 10.08 -2.23 25.02
CA SER A 155 9.36 -1.09 25.61
C SER A 155 7.93 -1.43 26.05
N GLU A 156 7.35 -0.56 26.88
CA GLU A 156 5.95 -0.70 27.31
C GLU A 156 4.96 -0.54 26.16
N ALA A 157 5.28 0.27 25.15
CA ALA A 157 4.45 0.48 23.97
C ALA A 157 4.39 -0.80 23.10
N GLU A 158 5.56 -1.39 22.80
CA GLU A 158 5.66 -2.69 22.10
C GLU A 158 4.87 -3.77 22.85
N ARG A 159 5.02 -3.84 24.19
CA ARG A 159 4.25 -4.76 25.05
C ARG A 159 2.74 -4.53 24.99
N LYS A 160 2.27 -3.27 24.97
CA LYS A 160 0.85 -2.92 24.86
C LYS A 160 0.28 -3.38 23.51
N ALA A 161 1.01 -3.22 22.40
CA ALA A 161 0.60 -3.74 21.10
C ALA A 161 0.48 -5.27 21.08
N GLN A 162 1.44 -5.99 21.68
CA GLN A 162 1.34 -7.45 21.85
C GLN A 162 0.15 -7.89 22.72
N VAL A 163 -0.15 -7.17 23.80
CA VAL A 163 -1.32 -7.47 24.64
C VAL A 163 -2.63 -7.21 23.89
N TYR A 164 -2.71 -6.12 23.12
CA TYR A 164 -3.85 -5.78 22.29
C TYR A 164 -4.14 -6.86 21.24
N TYR A 165 -3.12 -7.27 20.48
CA TYR A 165 -3.22 -8.38 19.52
C TYR A 165 -3.70 -9.68 20.19
N ARG A 166 -3.11 -10.07 21.33
CA ARG A 166 -3.52 -11.28 22.06
C ARG A 166 -4.95 -11.22 22.60
N ALA A 167 -5.45 -10.04 22.94
CA ALA A 167 -6.85 -9.85 23.34
C ALA A 167 -7.79 -10.05 22.13
N CYS A 168 -7.47 -9.47 20.97
CA CYS A 168 -8.22 -9.66 19.73
C CYS A 168 -8.25 -11.12 19.24
N MET A 169 -7.15 -11.85 19.45
CA MET A 169 -6.97 -13.26 19.08
C MET A 169 -7.69 -14.26 20.02
N ASN A 170 -8.22 -13.83 21.16
CA ASN A 170 -8.88 -14.73 22.12
C ASN A 170 -10.36 -14.94 21.75
N GLU A 171 -10.59 -15.66 20.65
CA GLU A 171 -11.93 -15.95 20.12
C GLU A 171 -12.84 -16.62 21.15
N THR A 172 -12.33 -17.56 21.96
CA THR A 172 -13.06 -18.20 23.07
C THR A 172 -13.72 -17.16 23.97
N ARG A 173 -12.99 -16.10 24.36
CA ARG A 173 -13.54 -15.06 25.24
C ARG A 173 -14.55 -14.16 24.53
N ILE A 174 -14.39 -13.93 23.24
CA ILE A 174 -15.31 -13.13 22.42
C ILE A 174 -16.65 -13.89 22.28
N GLU A 175 -16.61 -15.19 21.99
CA GLU A 175 -17.80 -16.06 21.87
C GLU A 175 -18.55 -16.27 23.21
N GLU A 176 -17.84 -16.21 24.35
CA GLU A 176 -18.46 -16.19 25.69
C GLU A 176 -19.22 -14.88 25.98
N LEU A 177 -18.66 -13.75 25.55
CA LEU A 177 -19.19 -12.41 25.79
C LEU A 177 -20.37 -12.09 24.87
N ARG A 178 -20.31 -12.52 23.61
CA ARG A 178 -21.31 -12.24 22.59
C ARG A 178 -21.57 -10.73 22.46
N ALA A 179 -22.81 -10.34 22.19
CA ALA A 179 -23.26 -8.96 22.11
C ALA A 179 -23.20 -8.17 23.44
N LYS A 180 -22.94 -8.81 24.60
CA LYS A 180 -23.08 -8.17 25.93
C LYS A 180 -22.29 -6.85 26.07
N PRO A 181 -21.01 -6.75 25.66
CA PRO A 181 -20.25 -5.51 25.83
C PRO A 181 -20.87 -4.30 25.11
N LEU A 182 -21.48 -4.54 23.94
CA LEU A 182 -22.17 -3.49 23.18
C LEU A 182 -23.56 -3.21 23.76
N MET A 183 -24.31 -4.22 24.20
CA MET A 183 -25.62 -4.00 24.85
C MET A 183 -25.49 -3.22 26.16
N GLU A 184 -24.50 -3.54 27.00
CA GLU A 184 -24.18 -2.81 28.24
C GLU A 184 -23.81 -1.34 27.95
N LEU A 185 -23.08 -1.10 26.86
CA LEU A 185 -22.75 0.24 26.41
C LEU A 185 -23.99 1.01 25.90
N ILE A 186 -24.85 0.38 25.10
CA ILE A 186 -26.09 0.97 24.61
C ILE A 186 -26.99 1.36 25.79
N GLU A 187 -27.14 0.52 26.81
CA GLU A 187 -27.92 0.84 28.00
C GLU A 187 -27.31 2.02 28.79
N LYS A 188 -25.98 2.06 28.93
CA LYS A 188 -25.27 3.19 29.55
C LYS A 188 -25.52 4.53 28.83
N LEU A 189 -25.77 4.51 27.53
CA LEU A 189 -26.12 5.69 26.72
C LEU A 189 -27.63 6.04 26.77
N GLY A 190 -28.41 5.27 27.53
CA GLY A 190 -29.85 5.47 27.68
C GLY A 190 -30.71 4.49 26.88
N GLY A 191 -30.15 3.47 26.25
CA GLY A 191 -30.88 2.43 25.54
C GLY A 191 -31.21 2.79 24.08
N TRP A 192 -31.88 1.87 23.39
CA TRP A 192 -32.18 1.96 21.96
C TRP A 192 -33.59 1.43 21.68
N ASN A 193 -34.35 2.11 20.82
CA ASN A 193 -35.78 1.85 20.67
C ASN A 193 -36.12 0.46 20.11
N ILE A 194 -35.14 -0.24 19.51
CA ILE A 194 -35.34 -1.63 19.06
C ILE A 194 -35.42 -2.62 20.23
N THR A 195 -34.75 -2.35 21.35
CA THR A 195 -34.69 -3.29 22.50
C THR A 195 -35.70 -2.94 23.60
N SER A 196 -35.98 -1.65 23.80
CA SER A 196 -37.02 -1.18 24.72
C SER A 196 -37.56 0.18 24.29
N PRO A 197 -38.83 0.53 24.60
CA PRO A 197 -39.41 1.82 24.21
C PRO A 197 -38.58 3.00 24.72
N TRP A 198 -38.14 3.87 23.81
CA TRP A 198 -37.23 4.96 24.11
C TRP A 198 -37.93 6.32 24.01
N ALA A 199 -37.80 7.15 25.04
CA ALA A 199 -38.38 8.49 25.13
C ALA A 199 -37.58 9.38 26.12
N LYS A 200 -36.27 9.49 25.92
CA LYS A 200 -35.37 10.29 26.79
C LYS A 200 -35.01 11.61 26.10
N ASP A 201 -34.68 12.63 26.88
CA ASP A 201 -34.18 13.92 26.36
C ASP A 201 -32.71 14.11 26.75
N ASN A 202 -31.85 13.26 26.21
CA ASN A 202 -30.40 13.23 26.47
C ASN A 202 -29.56 13.37 25.19
N PHE A 203 -30.12 13.99 24.14
CA PHE A 203 -29.49 14.10 22.81
C PHE A 203 -28.05 14.64 22.87
N GLN A 204 -27.84 15.75 23.58
CA GLN A 204 -26.53 16.39 23.71
C GLN A 204 -25.52 15.51 24.47
N ASP A 205 -25.94 14.88 25.56
CA ASP A 205 -25.07 14.01 26.37
C ASP A 205 -24.66 12.75 25.58
N THR A 206 -25.61 12.13 24.88
CA THR A 206 -25.32 10.99 23.99
C THR A 206 -24.35 11.41 22.89
N LEU A 207 -24.62 12.50 22.17
CA LEU A 207 -23.76 13.02 21.10
C LEU A 207 -22.33 13.29 21.58
N GLN A 208 -22.19 13.96 22.73
CA GLN A 208 -20.92 14.21 23.39
C GLN A 208 -20.17 12.90 23.71
N VAL A 209 -20.83 11.93 24.36
CA VAL A 209 -20.21 10.67 24.77
C VAL A 209 -19.81 9.81 23.57
N VAL A 210 -20.67 9.65 22.56
CA VAL A 210 -20.35 8.83 21.37
C VAL A 210 -19.24 9.46 20.52
N THR A 211 -19.10 10.78 20.55
CA THR A 211 -18.01 11.50 19.84
C THR A 211 -16.70 11.41 20.64
N ALA A 212 -16.69 11.89 21.88
CA ALA A 212 -15.46 12.02 22.69
C ALA A 212 -14.86 10.68 23.11
N HIS A 213 -15.69 9.72 23.54
CA HIS A 213 -15.21 8.46 24.12
C HIS A 213 -15.17 7.30 23.12
N TYR A 214 -16.03 7.30 22.10
CA TYR A 214 -16.16 6.20 21.14
C TYR A 214 -15.73 6.55 19.71
N ARG A 215 -15.26 7.79 19.47
CA ARG A 215 -14.73 8.27 18.18
C ARG A 215 -15.70 8.01 17.02
N THR A 216 -16.99 8.24 17.25
CA THR A 216 -18.00 8.30 16.20
C THR A 216 -18.23 9.74 15.77
N SER A 217 -18.80 9.96 14.58
CA SER A 217 -19.08 11.29 14.03
C SER A 217 -20.47 11.30 13.37
N PRO A 218 -21.57 11.30 14.15
CA PRO A 218 -22.90 11.05 13.61
C PRO A 218 -23.43 12.14 12.68
N PHE A 219 -23.19 13.43 12.98
CA PHE A 219 -23.77 14.54 12.19
C PHE A 219 -22.71 15.39 11.49
N PHE A 220 -21.50 15.40 12.02
CA PHE A 220 -20.34 16.14 11.56
C PHE A 220 -19.12 15.50 12.25
N SER A 221 -17.94 15.73 11.70
CA SER A 221 -16.67 15.36 12.34
C SER A 221 -16.07 16.57 13.03
N VAL A 222 -15.39 16.35 14.15
CA VAL A 222 -14.61 17.36 14.86
C VAL A 222 -13.24 16.79 15.16
N TYR A 223 -12.19 17.52 14.78
CA TYR A 223 -10.80 17.10 14.98
C TYR A 223 -9.89 18.33 15.09
N VAL A 224 -8.60 18.09 15.32
CA VAL A 224 -7.57 19.12 15.38
C VAL A 224 -6.49 18.76 14.38
N SER A 225 -6.14 19.71 13.52
CA SER A 225 -5.06 19.60 12.53
C SER A 225 -4.40 20.96 12.35
N ALA A 226 -3.35 21.02 11.54
CA ALA A 226 -2.68 22.28 11.19
C ALA A 226 -3.66 23.25 10.53
N ASP A 227 -3.53 24.54 10.85
CA ASP A 227 -4.26 25.60 10.17
C ASP A 227 -3.65 25.83 8.78
N SER A 228 -4.41 25.60 7.72
CA SER A 228 -3.95 25.76 6.33
C SER A 228 -3.43 27.16 6.01
N LYS A 229 -3.90 28.19 6.73
CA LYS A 229 -3.42 29.59 6.60
C LYS A 229 -2.37 29.97 7.63
N ASN A 230 -2.00 29.07 8.55
CA ASN A 230 -0.87 29.21 9.47
C ASN A 230 -0.36 27.85 9.96
N SER A 231 0.49 27.19 9.17
CA SER A 231 1.01 25.84 9.46
C SER A 231 1.87 25.72 10.74
N ASN A 232 2.16 26.82 11.44
CA ASN A 232 2.78 26.81 12.77
C ASN A 232 1.77 26.64 13.92
N SER A 233 0.47 26.63 13.62
CA SER A 233 -0.61 26.48 14.60
C SER A 233 -1.51 25.31 14.23
N ASN A 234 -2.04 24.64 15.24
CA ASN A 234 -3.21 23.77 15.06
C ASN A 234 -4.48 24.58 15.30
N VAL A 235 -5.61 24.11 14.75
CA VAL A 235 -6.94 24.70 14.91
C VAL A 235 -7.98 23.59 15.02
N ILE A 236 -9.10 23.86 15.70
CA ILE A 236 -10.26 22.95 15.69
C ILE A 236 -10.89 23.02 14.28
N GLN A 237 -11.20 21.85 13.72
CA GLN A 237 -11.80 21.72 12.40
C GLN A 237 -13.13 20.97 12.51
N VAL A 238 -14.15 21.48 11.81
CA VAL A 238 -15.50 20.89 11.72
C VAL A 238 -15.86 20.66 10.26
N ASP A 239 -16.28 19.44 9.94
CA ASP A 239 -16.53 19.01 8.56
C ASP A 239 -17.68 17.99 8.45
N GLN A 240 -18.19 17.79 7.24
CA GLN A 240 -19.27 16.86 6.94
C GLN A 240 -18.95 15.41 7.33
N SER A 241 -19.93 14.68 7.88
CA SER A 241 -19.76 13.27 8.27
C SER A 241 -21.12 12.55 8.39
N GLY A 242 -21.14 11.41 9.08
CA GLY A 242 -22.37 10.70 9.46
C GLY A 242 -22.83 9.57 8.54
N LEU A 243 -22.39 9.55 7.28
CA LEU A 243 -22.83 8.53 6.33
C LEU A 243 -22.31 7.13 6.71
N GLY A 244 -23.21 6.15 6.61
CA GLY A 244 -22.95 4.73 6.75
C GLY A 244 -22.15 4.13 5.59
N LEU A 245 -22.46 4.55 4.37
CA LEU A 245 -21.85 4.13 3.10
C LEU A 245 -20.68 5.05 2.68
N PRO A 246 -19.75 4.59 1.83
CA PRO A 246 -18.51 5.32 1.51
C PRO A 246 -18.68 6.68 0.80
N SER A 247 -19.83 6.94 0.17
CA SER A 247 -20.14 8.21 -0.51
C SER A 247 -21.63 8.51 -0.48
N ARG A 248 -21.99 9.79 -0.56
CA ARG A 248 -23.35 10.30 -0.73
C ARG A 248 -24.07 9.69 -1.96
N ASP A 249 -23.32 9.38 -3.02
CA ASP A 249 -23.92 8.99 -4.31
C ASP A 249 -24.57 7.60 -4.25
N TYR A 250 -24.17 6.75 -3.29
CA TYR A 250 -24.85 5.50 -2.99
C TYR A 250 -26.31 5.68 -2.53
N TYR A 251 -26.62 6.79 -1.84
CA TYR A 251 -27.97 7.11 -1.37
C TYR A 251 -28.82 7.80 -2.44
N LEU A 252 -28.18 8.60 -3.30
CA LEU A 252 -28.85 9.49 -4.24
C LEU A 252 -29.08 8.85 -5.61
N ASN A 253 -28.11 8.11 -6.15
CA ASN A 253 -28.29 7.34 -7.38
C ASN A 253 -28.93 5.98 -7.08
N LYS A 254 -30.21 6.02 -6.70
CA LYS A 254 -30.96 4.83 -6.24
C LYS A 254 -31.07 3.74 -7.31
N THR A 255 -31.13 4.10 -8.59
CA THR A 255 -31.30 3.15 -9.70
C THR A 255 -30.05 2.28 -9.92
N GLU A 256 -28.85 2.85 -9.80
CA GLU A 256 -27.60 2.08 -9.92
C GLU A 256 -27.26 1.35 -8.61
N ASN A 257 -27.58 1.96 -7.46
CA ASN A 257 -27.14 1.47 -6.15
C ASN A 257 -28.22 0.71 -5.34
N GLU A 258 -29.34 0.33 -5.95
CA GLU A 258 -30.46 -0.40 -5.30
C GLU A 258 -29.98 -1.68 -4.57
N LYS A 259 -29.09 -2.46 -5.20
CA LYS A 259 -28.46 -3.66 -4.62
C LYS A 259 -27.71 -3.34 -3.31
N VAL A 260 -26.98 -2.21 -3.30
CA VAL A 260 -26.19 -1.75 -2.15
C VAL A 260 -27.09 -1.22 -1.04
N LEU A 261 -28.07 -0.37 -1.35
CA LEU A 261 -29.02 0.15 -0.36
C LEU A 261 -29.84 -0.98 0.30
N SER A 262 -30.28 -1.95 -0.51
CA SER A 262 -30.95 -3.15 -0.01
C SER A 262 -30.04 -4.02 0.86
N GLY A 263 -28.78 -4.20 0.43
CA GLY A 263 -27.77 -4.90 1.23
C GLY A 263 -27.49 -4.24 2.56
N TYR A 264 -27.40 -2.91 2.58
CA TYR A 264 -27.15 -2.11 3.78
C TYR A 264 -28.33 -2.17 4.75
N LEU A 265 -29.57 -1.99 4.28
CA LEU A 265 -30.76 -2.15 5.11
C LEU A 265 -30.85 -3.57 5.71
N ASN A 266 -30.52 -4.61 4.93
CA ASN A 266 -30.50 -5.98 5.43
C ASN A 266 -29.39 -6.22 6.48
N TYR A 267 -28.24 -5.57 6.34
CA TYR A 267 -27.17 -5.57 7.35
C TYR A 267 -27.62 -4.88 8.65
N MET A 268 -28.22 -3.68 8.56
CA MET A 268 -28.81 -2.96 9.69
C MET A 268 -29.84 -3.84 10.45
N VAL A 269 -30.77 -4.46 9.71
CA VAL A 269 -31.78 -5.38 10.27
C VAL A 269 -31.13 -6.58 10.95
N GLN A 270 -30.11 -7.18 10.34
CA GLN A 270 -29.40 -8.33 10.91
C GLN A 270 -28.70 -7.96 12.23
N LEU A 271 -28.01 -6.83 12.29
CA LEU A 271 -27.38 -6.36 13.54
C LEU A 271 -28.42 -6.04 14.61
N GLY A 272 -29.55 -5.43 14.23
CA GLY A 272 -30.68 -5.19 15.14
C GLY A 272 -31.21 -6.49 15.77
N LYS A 273 -31.33 -7.57 15.00
CA LYS A 273 -31.71 -8.90 15.53
C LYS A 273 -30.66 -9.46 16.48
N LEU A 274 -29.37 -9.36 16.14
CA LEU A 274 -28.27 -9.86 16.98
C LEU A 274 -28.14 -9.10 18.31
N LEU A 275 -28.59 -7.84 18.34
CA LEU A 275 -28.63 -6.97 19.53
C LEU A 275 -29.96 -7.04 20.30
N GLY A 276 -30.84 -7.99 19.97
CA GLY A 276 -32.05 -8.29 20.76
C GLY A 276 -33.30 -7.52 20.35
N GLY A 277 -33.35 -6.93 19.15
CA GLY A 277 -34.51 -6.19 18.65
C GLY A 277 -35.78 -7.02 18.33
N GLY A 278 -35.75 -8.33 18.56
CA GLY A 278 -36.89 -9.22 18.30
C GLY A 278 -37.15 -9.50 16.82
N ASP A 279 -38.43 -9.37 16.42
CA ASP A 279 -38.91 -9.74 15.09
C ASP A 279 -38.53 -8.73 14.01
N GLU A 280 -38.37 -9.21 12.78
CA GLU A 280 -37.96 -8.36 11.65
C GLU A 280 -38.95 -7.22 11.37
N ASP A 281 -40.25 -7.47 11.52
CA ASP A 281 -41.30 -6.50 11.26
C ASP A 281 -41.26 -5.29 12.22
N ALA A 282 -40.67 -5.45 13.41
CA ALA A 282 -40.44 -4.36 14.36
C ALA A 282 -39.12 -3.60 14.10
N ILE A 283 -38.09 -4.31 13.60
CA ILE A 283 -36.74 -3.75 13.37
C ILE A 283 -36.68 -3.00 12.03
N ARG A 284 -37.20 -3.61 10.95
CA ARG A 284 -37.05 -3.12 9.57
C ARG A 284 -37.59 -1.70 9.35
N PRO A 285 -38.75 -1.29 9.91
CA PRO A 285 -39.21 0.11 9.81
C PRO A 285 -38.27 1.10 10.50
N GLN A 286 -37.68 0.73 11.65
CA GLN A 286 -36.75 1.60 12.37
C GLN A 286 -35.41 1.73 11.64
N MET A 287 -34.91 0.64 11.04
CA MET A 287 -33.71 0.70 10.19
C MET A 287 -33.96 1.49 8.90
N GLN A 288 -35.17 1.40 8.32
CA GLN A 288 -35.55 2.21 7.17
C GLN A 288 -35.58 3.70 7.52
N GLN A 289 -36.12 4.09 8.68
CA GLN A 289 -36.08 5.49 9.14
C GLN A 289 -34.65 6.03 9.30
N ILE A 290 -33.71 5.20 9.79
CA ILE A 290 -32.29 5.56 9.86
C ILE A 290 -31.70 5.73 8.45
N LEU A 291 -32.01 4.83 7.52
CA LEU A 291 -31.56 4.91 6.12
C LEU A 291 -32.14 6.14 5.38
N ASP A 292 -33.39 6.49 5.66
CA ASP A 292 -34.05 7.69 5.12
C ASP A 292 -33.41 8.96 5.71
N PHE A 293 -33.06 8.95 7.00
CA PHE A 293 -32.30 10.04 7.64
C PHE A 293 -30.89 10.19 7.05
N GLU A 294 -30.15 9.09 6.87
CA GLU A 294 -28.85 9.11 6.18
C GLU A 294 -28.98 9.57 4.72
N THR A 295 -30.08 9.26 4.03
CA THR A 295 -30.36 9.75 2.68
C THR A 295 -30.61 11.27 2.68
N ALA A 296 -31.34 11.80 3.67
CA ALA A 296 -31.52 13.24 3.84
C ALA A 296 -30.18 13.94 4.13
N LEU A 297 -29.34 13.34 4.98
CA LEU A 297 -28.00 13.84 5.28
C LEU A 297 -27.09 13.82 4.03
N ALA A 298 -27.11 12.74 3.24
CA ALA A 298 -26.36 12.60 1.99
C ALA A 298 -26.76 13.65 0.94
N ASN A 299 -28.04 14.05 0.91
CA ASN A 299 -28.51 15.13 0.05
C ASN A 299 -27.88 16.49 0.44
N ILE A 300 -27.73 16.74 1.76
CA ILE A 300 -27.10 17.95 2.31
C ILE A 300 -25.57 17.93 2.13
N THR A 301 -24.92 16.76 2.27
CA THR A 301 -23.47 16.57 2.05
C THR A 301 -23.02 17.17 0.72
N ILE A 302 -21.96 17.99 0.71
CA ILE A 302 -21.41 18.55 -0.53
C ILE A 302 -20.56 17.50 -1.27
N PRO A 303 -20.72 17.37 -2.62
CA PRO A 303 -19.90 16.48 -3.46
C PRO A 303 -18.39 16.78 -3.41
N GLN A 304 -17.57 15.73 -3.52
CA GLN A 304 -16.11 15.83 -3.35
C GLN A 304 -15.43 16.71 -4.42
N GLU A 305 -15.97 16.80 -5.63
CA GLU A 305 -15.45 17.65 -6.69
C GLU A 305 -15.54 19.15 -6.37
N LYS A 306 -16.51 19.57 -5.54
CA LYS A 306 -16.63 20.95 -5.05
C LYS A 306 -15.70 21.25 -3.88
N ARG A 307 -15.08 20.23 -3.27
CA ARG A 307 -14.25 20.32 -2.07
C ARG A 307 -12.75 20.23 -2.38
N ARG A 308 -12.36 20.37 -3.65
CA ARG A 308 -10.97 20.31 -4.13
C ARG A 308 -10.21 21.63 -4.00
N ASP A 309 -10.91 22.75 -3.92
CA ASP A 309 -10.33 24.08 -3.76
C ASP A 309 -10.38 24.48 -2.28
N GLU A 310 -9.25 24.34 -1.60
CA GLU A 310 -9.13 24.60 -0.16
C GLU A 310 -9.42 26.07 0.21
N GLU A 311 -9.13 27.03 -0.69
CA GLU A 311 -9.40 28.45 -0.44
C GLU A 311 -10.90 28.77 -0.44
N LEU A 312 -11.71 28.01 -1.19
CA LEU A 312 -13.17 28.17 -1.23
C LEU A 312 -13.90 27.48 -0.07
N ILE A 313 -13.33 26.39 0.49
CA ILE A 313 -13.94 25.67 1.61
C ILE A 313 -13.40 26.12 2.98
N TYR A 314 -12.22 26.74 3.06
CA TYR A 314 -11.67 27.23 4.33
C TYR A 314 -12.49 28.42 4.88
N HIS A 315 -13.26 28.19 5.94
CA HIS A 315 -13.95 29.25 6.66
C HIS A 315 -13.59 29.29 8.14
N LYS A 316 -12.71 30.21 8.53
CA LYS A 316 -12.41 30.47 9.94
C LYS A 316 -13.51 31.31 10.59
N VAL A 317 -14.11 30.79 11.65
CA VAL A 317 -15.15 31.43 12.47
C VAL A 317 -14.80 31.29 13.96
N THR A 318 -15.49 32.00 14.83
CA THR A 318 -15.42 31.81 16.29
C THR A 318 -16.42 30.76 16.77
N ALA A 319 -16.22 30.19 17.97
CA ALA A 319 -17.21 29.31 18.60
C ALA A 319 -18.58 29.99 18.80
N ALA A 320 -18.63 31.31 19.02
CA ALA A 320 -19.87 32.09 19.07
C ALA A 320 -20.59 32.20 17.72
N GLU A 321 -19.83 32.40 16.63
CA GLU A 321 -20.39 32.42 15.27
C GLU A 321 -20.87 31.02 14.86
N LEU A 322 -20.12 29.96 15.20
CA LEU A 322 -20.54 28.57 14.99
C LEU A 322 -21.85 28.23 15.74
N GLN A 323 -22.01 28.73 16.97
CA GLN A 323 -23.25 28.59 17.73
C GLN A 323 -24.45 29.31 17.09
N THR A 324 -24.19 30.38 16.34
CA THR A 324 -25.20 31.12 15.57
C THR A 324 -25.53 30.43 14.25
N LEU A 325 -24.52 29.86 13.58
CA LEU A 325 -24.62 29.10 12.33
C LEU A 325 -25.43 27.80 12.51
N ALA A 326 -25.10 27.01 13.54
CA ALA A 326 -25.67 25.69 13.76
C ALA A 326 -26.25 25.56 15.19
N PRO A 327 -27.38 26.23 15.50
CA PRO A 327 -27.92 26.36 16.86
C PRO A 327 -28.48 25.07 17.49
N ALA A 328 -28.68 24.00 16.73
CA ALA A 328 -29.18 22.71 17.25
C ALA A 328 -28.22 22.02 18.24
N ILE A 329 -26.93 22.36 18.20
CA ILE A 329 -25.90 21.86 19.11
C ILE A 329 -25.50 22.98 20.07
N ASN A 330 -25.40 22.67 21.36
CA ASN A 330 -24.72 23.54 22.33
C ASN A 330 -23.20 23.36 22.17
N TRP A 331 -22.57 24.14 21.29
CA TRP A 331 -21.19 23.93 20.86
C TRP A 331 -20.17 24.11 21.97
N LEU A 332 -20.29 25.15 22.81
CA LEU A 332 -19.29 25.38 23.86
C LEU A 332 -19.19 24.23 24.87
N PRO A 333 -20.28 23.70 25.46
CA PRO A 333 -20.22 22.49 26.30
C PRO A 333 -19.63 21.28 25.56
N PHE A 334 -20.08 21.04 24.32
CA PHE A 334 -19.66 19.91 23.51
C PHE A 334 -18.15 19.94 23.17
N LEU A 335 -17.63 21.10 22.77
CA LEU A 335 -16.21 21.31 22.48
C LEU A 335 -15.35 21.20 23.74
N ASN A 336 -15.77 21.79 24.87
CA ASN A 336 -15.06 21.66 26.15
C ASN A 336 -14.99 20.20 26.62
N ALA A 337 -16.04 19.40 26.38
CA ALA A 337 -16.05 17.98 26.74
C ALA A 337 -15.14 17.12 25.84
N ILE A 338 -15.07 17.42 24.53
CA ILE A 338 -14.20 16.72 23.58
C ILE A 338 -12.73 17.08 23.81
N PHE A 339 -12.43 18.35 24.08
CA PHE A 339 -11.06 18.87 24.18
C PHE A 339 -10.53 18.99 25.62
N HIS A 340 -11.30 18.55 26.62
CA HIS A 340 -10.85 18.48 28.01
C HIS A 340 -9.46 17.80 28.14
N PRO A 341 -8.47 18.43 28.81
CA PRO A 341 -8.61 19.52 29.77
C PRO A 341 -8.39 20.94 29.21
N VAL A 342 -8.44 21.14 27.89
CA VAL A 342 -8.31 22.48 27.28
C VAL A 342 -9.63 23.25 27.44
N GLU A 343 -9.56 24.44 28.04
CA GLU A 343 -10.71 25.33 28.20
C GLU A 343 -11.01 26.07 26.89
N ILE A 344 -12.18 25.80 26.31
CA ILE A 344 -12.66 26.41 25.07
C ILE A 344 -13.66 27.53 25.38
N ASN A 345 -13.37 28.74 24.88
CA ASN A 345 -14.20 29.93 25.11
C ASN A 345 -14.90 30.40 23.82
N ALA A 346 -15.82 31.35 23.95
CA ALA A 346 -16.64 31.86 22.85
C ALA A 346 -15.84 32.44 21.66
N SER A 347 -14.61 32.90 21.90
CA SER A 347 -13.72 33.49 20.89
C SER A 347 -12.77 32.46 20.25
N GLU A 348 -12.87 31.17 20.60
CA GLU A 348 -12.01 30.12 20.05
C GLU A 348 -12.14 30.06 18.52
N PRO A 349 -11.04 30.12 17.75
CA PRO A 349 -11.08 29.96 16.30
C PRO A 349 -11.33 28.51 15.88
N ILE A 350 -12.31 28.33 15.01
CA ILE A 350 -12.71 27.05 14.42
C ILE A 350 -12.72 27.20 12.90
N VAL A 351 -12.12 26.25 12.18
CA VAL A 351 -12.27 26.16 10.73
C VAL A 351 -13.46 25.26 10.42
N VAL A 352 -14.45 25.83 9.72
CA VAL A 352 -15.60 25.13 9.16
C VAL A 352 -15.35 24.94 7.68
N TYR A 353 -15.34 23.69 7.21
CA TYR A 353 -15.15 23.42 5.77
C TYR A 353 -16.41 23.63 4.94
N ASP A 354 -17.59 23.61 5.57
CA ASP A 354 -18.87 23.74 4.90
C ASP A 354 -19.91 24.37 5.83
N LYS A 355 -20.27 25.63 5.56
CA LYS A 355 -21.25 26.38 6.36
C LYS A 355 -22.68 25.94 6.07
N ASP A 356 -23.03 25.88 4.78
CA ASP A 356 -24.37 25.53 4.30
C ASP A 356 -24.75 24.12 4.74
N TYR A 357 -23.80 23.19 4.79
CA TYR A 357 -23.98 21.86 5.39
C TYR A 357 -24.35 21.95 6.87
N LEU A 358 -23.57 22.69 7.69
CA LEU A 358 -23.83 22.78 9.13
C LEU A 358 -25.16 23.48 9.45
N GLU A 359 -25.54 24.52 8.71
CA GLU A 359 -26.86 25.17 8.83
C GLU A 359 -27.99 24.16 8.55
N GLN A 360 -27.92 23.44 7.43
CA GLN A 360 -28.94 22.46 7.03
C GLN A 360 -28.98 21.24 7.96
N VAL A 361 -27.84 20.74 8.43
CA VAL A 361 -27.78 19.68 9.46
C VAL A 361 -28.38 20.17 10.77
N SER A 362 -28.17 21.43 11.15
CA SER A 362 -28.84 22.02 12.31
C SER A 362 -30.36 22.03 12.16
N ALA A 363 -30.85 22.44 10.99
CA ALA A 363 -32.28 22.40 10.68
C ALA A 363 -32.82 20.96 10.72
N LEU A 364 -32.13 20.00 10.10
CA LEU A 364 -32.49 18.59 10.08
C LEU A 364 -32.59 18.01 11.51
N ILE A 365 -31.60 18.27 12.38
CA ILE A 365 -31.61 17.85 13.79
C ILE A 365 -32.80 18.46 14.54
N ASN A 366 -33.10 19.75 14.34
CA ASN A 366 -34.22 20.41 15.01
C ASN A 366 -35.60 19.93 14.53
N THR A 367 -35.72 19.47 13.28
CA THR A 367 -36.98 18.94 12.72
C THR A 367 -37.19 17.44 12.92
N THR A 368 -36.16 16.70 13.34
CA THR A 368 -36.20 15.24 13.49
C THR A 368 -36.58 14.84 14.91
N ASP A 369 -37.42 13.81 15.04
CA ASP A 369 -37.81 13.25 16.33
C ASP A 369 -36.59 12.75 17.14
N ARG A 370 -36.64 12.96 18.47
CA ARG A 370 -35.53 12.63 19.38
C ARG A 370 -35.22 11.13 19.41
N CYS A 371 -36.22 10.26 19.24
CA CYS A 371 -36.02 8.82 19.19
C CYS A 371 -35.25 8.40 17.93
N LEU A 372 -35.60 8.97 16.76
CA LEU A 372 -34.84 8.73 15.53
C LEU A 372 -33.39 9.24 15.62
N LEU A 373 -33.17 10.44 16.19
CA LEU A 373 -31.82 10.96 16.42
C LEU A 373 -30.98 10.05 17.34
N ASN A 374 -31.57 9.53 18.42
CA ASN A 374 -30.89 8.55 19.29
C ASN A 374 -30.62 7.24 18.54
N ASN A 375 -31.61 6.71 17.81
CA ASN A 375 -31.46 5.49 17.04
C ASN A 375 -30.32 5.59 16.02
N TYR A 376 -30.13 6.75 15.40
CA TYR A 376 -29.05 7.04 14.47
C TYR A 376 -27.67 7.19 15.14
N MET A 377 -27.59 7.84 16.31
CA MET A 377 -26.35 7.92 17.08
C MET A 377 -25.91 6.53 17.59
N ILE A 378 -26.85 5.72 18.09
CA ILE A 378 -26.59 4.34 18.48
C ILE A 378 -26.21 3.49 17.26
N TRP A 379 -26.85 3.67 16.11
CA TRP A 379 -26.45 2.98 14.87
C TRP A 379 -25.00 3.27 14.46
N ASN A 380 -24.56 4.53 14.54
CA ASN A 380 -23.17 4.90 14.29
C ASN A 380 -22.19 4.21 15.24
N LEU A 381 -22.56 4.05 16.51
CA LEU A 381 -21.79 3.30 17.48
C LEU A 381 -21.77 1.79 17.18
N VAL A 382 -22.91 1.20 16.81
CA VAL A 382 -23.02 -0.22 16.43
C VAL A 382 -22.12 -0.51 15.23
N ARG A 383 -22.22 0.29 14.16
CA ARG A 383 -21.34 0.20 12.98
C ARG A 383 -19.86 0.34 13.32
N LYS A 384 -19.51 1.17 14.31
CA LYS A 384 -18.11 1.37 14.76
C LYS A 384 -17.58 0.19 15.59
N THR A 385 -18.43 -0.68 16.11
CA THR A 385 -18.07 -1.69 17.12
C THR A 385 -18.43 -3.14 16.77
N SER A 386 -19.26 -3.38 15.75
CA SER A 386 -19.72 -4.71 15.32
C SER A 386 -18.58 -5.71 15.08
N SER A 387 -17.51 -5.27 14.43
CA SER A 387 -16.34 -6.09 14.06
C SER A 387 -15.55 -6.66 15.25
N PHE A 388 -15.78 -6.15 16.47
CA PHE A 388 -15.14 -6.64 17.70
C PHE A 388 -15.96 -7.67 18.48
N LEU A 389 -17.15 -8.03 17.99
CA LEU A 389 -18.06 -8.98 18.64
C LEU A 389 -17.91 -10.41 18.08
N ASP A 390 -18.80 -11.31 18.53
CA ASP A 390 -18.82 -12.72 18.14
C ASP A 390 -18.99 -12.95 16.63
N GLN A 391 -18.70 -14.17 16.18
CA GLN A 391 -18.68 -14.55 14.77
C GLN A 391 -19.96 -14.16 14.01
N ARG A 392 -21.12 -14.07 14.67
CA ARG A 392 -22.38 -13.72 14.02
C ARG A 392 -22.40 -12.26 13.52
N PHE A 393 -21.65 -11.37 14.17
CA PHE A 393 -21.46 -9.99 13.71
C PHE A 393 -20.45 -9.94 12.57
N GLN A 394 -19.37 -10.71 12.66
CA GLN A 394 -18.37 -10.84 11.58
C GLN A 394 -19.02 -11.41 10.30
N ASP A 395 -19.84 -12.46 10.41
CA ASP A 395 -20.63 -13.02 9.29
C ASP A 395 -21.57 -11.98 8.63
N ALA A 396 -22.12 -11.05 9.42
CA ALA A 396 -22.99 -9.98 8.92
C ALA A 396 -22.20 -8.89 8.20
N ASP A 397 -21.05 -8.49 8.76
CA ASP A 397 -20.08 -7.59 8.12
C ASP A 397 -19.57 -8.18 6.79
N GLU A 398 -19.07 -9.42 6.78
CA GLU A 398 -18.60 -10.12 5.58
C GLU A 398 -19.64 -10.14 4.46
N LYS A 399 -20.90 -10.47 4.80
CA LYS A 399 -22.00 -10.48 3.84
C LYS A 399 -22.31 -9.09 3.26
N PHE A 400 -22.12 -8.03 4.04
CA PHE A 400 -22.26 -6.66 3.54
C PHE A 400 -21.06 -6.25 2.67
N MET A 401 -19.84 -6.64 3.05
CA MET A 401 -18.62 -6.42 2.25
C MET A 401 -18.68 -7.14 0.89
N GLU A 402 -19.26 -8.34 0.83
CA GLU A 402 -19.52 -9.06 -0.43
C GLU A 402 -20.45 -8.26 -1.36
N VAL A 403 -21.47 -7.59 -0.83
CA VAL A 403 -22.37 -6.71 -1.62
C VAL A 403 -21.67 -5.42 -2.06
N MET A 404 -20.87 -4.81 -1.18
CA MET A 404 -20.18 -3.53 -1.44
C MET A 404 -18.99 -3.65 -2.39
N TYR A 405 -18.17 -4.69 -2.22
CA TYR A 405 -16.86 -4.80 -2.83
C TYR A 405 -16.67 -6.09 -3.64
N GLY A 406 -17.65 -6.99 -3.68
CA GLY A 406 -17.54 -8.27 -4.40
C GLY A 406 -16.51 -9.23 -3.78
N THR A 407 -16.10 -8.99 -2.53
CA THR A 407 -15.24 -9.91 -1.77
C THR A 407 -16.01 -11.19 -1.51
N LYS A 408 -15.71 -12.24 -2.30
CA LYS A 408 -16.32 -13.55 -2.10
C LYS A 408 -16.03 -14.08 -0.70
N LYS A 409 -17.02 -14.75 -0.11
CA LYS A 409 -16.94 -15.34 1.23
C LYS A 409 -15.67 -16.17 1.42
N THR A 410 -14.82 -15.73 2.34
CA THR A 410 -13.74 -16.51 2.94
C THR A 410 -13.60 -16.17 4.40
N CYS A 411 -13.38 -17.20 5.22
CA CYS A 411 -12.86 -17.04 6.56
C CYS A 411 -11.41 -16.52 6.48
N LEU A 412 -11.23 -15.20 6.35
CA LEU A 412 -9.92 -14.58 6.54
C LEU A 412 -9.42 -14.96 7.94
N PRO A 413 -8.21 -15.52 8.09
CA PRO A 413 -7.74 -15.94 9.40
C PRO A 413 -7.80 -14.79 10.41
N ARG A 414 -8.34 -15.04 11.62
CA ARG A 414 -8.53 -14.03 12.68
C ARG A 414 -7.28 -13.18 12.94
N TRP A 415 -6.08 -13.77 12.79
CA TRP A 415 -4.82 -13.05 12.92
C TRP A 415 -4.67 -11.88 11.92
N LYS A 416 -5.18 -11.97 10.69
CA LYS A 416 -5.12 -10.87 9.72
C LYS A 416 -5.93 -9.67 10.18
N PHE A 417 -7.15 -9.92 10.63
CA PHE A 417 -8.00 -8.89 11.25
C PHE A 417 -7.28 -8.27 12.45
N CYS A 418 -6.75 -9.10 13.37
CA CYS A 418 -6.09 -8.61 14.57
C CYS A 418 -4.76 -7.89 14.31
N VAL A 419 -3.96 -8.27 13.29
CA VAL A 419 -2.75 -7.52 12.91
C VAL A 419 -3.15 -6.16 12.34
N SER A 420 -4.07 -6.12 11.38
CA SER A 420 -4.57 -4.88 10.77
C SER A 420 -5.17 -3.93 11.81
N ASP A 421 -6.00 -4.43 12.73
CA ASP A 421 -6.57 -3.63 13.82
C ASP A 421 -5.51 -3.15 14.82
N THR A 422 -4.50 -3.97 15.13
CA THR A 422 -3.36 -3.53 15.95
C THR A 422 -2.50 -2.47 15.24
N GLU A 423 -2.33 -2.58 13.92
CA GLU A 423 -1.62 -1.59 13.10
C GLU A 423 -2.39 -0.26 13.04
N ASN A 424 -3.69 -0.29 12.79
CA ASN A 424 -4.55 0.90 12.74
C ASN A 424 -4.59 1.68 14.06
N ASN A 425 -4.60 0.98 15.20
CA ASN A 425 -4.70 1.61 16.53
C ASN A 425 -3.33 1.89 17.18
N LEU A 426 -2.31 1.07 16.92
CA LEU A 426 -1.02 1.06 17.62
C LEU A 426 0.20 0.99 16.67
N GLY A 427 0.05 1.34 15.39
CA GLY A 427 1.11 1.27 14.38
C GLY A 427 2.43 1.97 14.77
N PHE A 428 2.38 3.10 15.48
CA PHE A 428 3.60 3.74 16.01
C PHE A 428 4.34 2.92 17.07
N ALA A 429 3.65 2.06 17.83
CA ALA A 429 4.28 1.11 18.76
C ALA A 429 4.88 -0.09 18.04
N LEU A 430 4.31 -0.48 16.88
CA LEU A 430 4.85 -1.54 16.01
C LEU A 430 6.02 -1.05 15.16
N GLY A 431 6.05 0.23 14.79
CA GLY A 431 7.06 0.84 13.92
C GLY A 431 8.50 0.49 14.31
N PRO A 432 8.93 0.68 15.57
CA PRO A 432 10.26 0.27 16.02
C PRO A 432 10.54 -1.22 15.86
N MET A 433 9.56 -2.10 16.13
CA MET A 433 9.72 -3.55 15.98
C MET A 433 9.87 -3.93 14.50
N PHE A 434 9.01 -3.37 13.65
CA PHE A 434 9.04 -3.59 12.21
C PHE A 434 10.34 -3.09 11.59
N VAL A 435 10.76 -1.86 11.92
CA VAL A 435 11.99 -1.26 11.40
C VAL A 435 13.23 -2.08 11.80
N LYS A 436 13.35 -2.49 13.07
CA LYS A 436 14.43 -3.37 13.55
C LYS A 436 14.49 -4.72 12.79
N ALA A 437 13.34 -5.22 12.32
CA ALA A 437 13.23 -6.52 11.68
C ALA A 437 13.40 -6.48 10.14
N THR A 438 13.02 -5.39 9.48
CA THR A 438 12.96 -5.30 8.01
C THR A 438 13.94 -4.32 7.38
N PHE A 439 14.46 -3.35 8.13
CA PHE A 439 15.44 -2.38 7.63
C PHE A 439 16.80 -2.64 8.28
N ALA A 440 17.75 -3.20 7.52
CA ALA A 440 19.13 -3.24 7.95
C ALA A 440 19.68 -1.79 8.06
N GLU A 441 20.24 -1.45 9.22
CA GLU A 441 20.54 -0.09 9.68
C GLU A 441 21.40 0.73 8.69
N ASP A 442 22.35 0.06 8.03
CA ASP A 442 23.24 0.63 7.02
C ASP A 442 22.58 1.00 5.68
N SER A 443 21.42 0.40 5.36
CA SER A 443 20.92 0.29 3.99
C SER A 443 20.67 1.64 3.30
N LYS A 444 20.11 2.64 4.00
CA LYS A 444 19.69 3.90 3.36
C LYS A 444 20.87 4.77 2.92
N ASN A 445 21.81 5.03 3.82
CA ASN A 445 22.98 5.85 3.48
C ASN A 445 23.96 5.10 2.59
N ILE A 446 24.17 3.79 2.83
CA ILE A 446 25.12 3.00 2.04
C ILE A 446 24.58 2.72 0.64
N ALA A 447 23.29 2.43 0.43
CA ALA A 447 22.77 2.18 -0.93
C ALA A 447 22.89 3.41 -1.83
N TYR A 448 22.45 4.60 -1.38
CA TYR A 448 22.52 5.81 -2.21
C TYR A 448 23.97 6.26 -2.45
N GLN A 449 24.81 6.32 -1.40
CA GLN A 449 26.21 6.73 -1.54
C GLN A 449 27.04 5.73 -2.36
N ASN A 450 26.79 4.41 -2.24
CA ASN A 450 27.50 3.42 -3.04
C ASN A 450 27.00 3.34 -4.48
N TRP A 451 25.69 3.47 -4.75
CA TRP A 451 25.18 3.49 -6.13
C TRP A 451 25.79 4.66 -6.91
N VAL A 452 25.74 5.87 -6.33
CA VAL A 452 26.34 7.09 -6.93
C VAL A 452 27.87 6.98 -7.09
N LYS A 453 28.59 6.34 -6.16
CA LYS A 453 30.06 6.21 -6.24
C LYS A 453 30.56 5.06 -7.12
N LYS A 454 29.72 4.09 -7.48
CA LYS A 454 30.19 2.80 -8.03
C LYS A 454 29.83 2.52 -9.48
N ASN A 455 28.70 3.05 -9.99
CA ASN A 455 28.06 2.40 -11.14
C ASN A 455 28.40 2.97 -12.52
N GLY A 456 28.44 4.30 -12.72
CA GLY A 456 28.43 4.84 -14.10
C GLY A 456 27.09 4.49 -14.79
N GLU A 457 27.12 4.16 -16.08
CA GLU A 457 25.92 3.60 -16.75
C GLU A 457 25.58 2.20 -16.22
N GLU A 458 24.29 1.94 -15.97
CA GLU A 458 23.84 0.66 -15.44
C GLU A 458 23.94 -0.48 -16.47
N GLN A 459 24.26 -1.69 -15.98
CA GLN A 459 24.30 -2.90 -16.79
C GLN A 459 22.90 -3.31 -17.24
N THR A 460 22.74 -3.63 -18.52
CA THR A 460 21.45 -4.08 -19.04
C THR A 460 21.05 -5.43 -18.47
N LEU A 461 19.75 -5.62 -18.23
CA LEU A 461 19.22 -6.91 -17.76
C LEU A 461 19.30 -7.98 -18.87
N PRO A 462 19.62 -9.25 -18.53
CA PRO A 462 19.71 -10.34 -19.51
C PRO A 462 18.45 -10.51 -20.34
N THR A 463 18.59 -10.90 -21.61
CA THR A 463 17.52 -11.49 -22.45
C THR A 463 16.30 -10.60 -22.74
N LEU A 464 16.14 -9.45 -22.08
CA LEU A 464 14.96 -8.59 -22.17
C LEU A 464 14.93 -7.75 -23.46
N GLY A 465 16.09 -7.43 -24.04
CA GLY A 465 16.21 -6.64 -25.27
C GLY A 465 15.85 -5.15 -25.14
N LEU A 466 15.59 -4.67 -23.92
CA LEU A 466 15.24 -3.28 -23.61
C LEU A 466 16.45 -2.47 -23.12
N THR A 467 16.43 -1.17 -23.36
CA THR A 467 17.37 -0.20 -22.77
C THR A 467 17.03 0.09 -21.30
N ASN A 468 17.94 0.72 -20.57
CA ASN A 468 17.70 1.15 -19.19
C ASN A 468 16.56 2.19 -19.09
N ASP A 469 16.40 3.06 -20.09
CA ASP A 469 15.30 4.03 -20.15
C ASP A 469 13.95 3.33 -20.39
N GLN A 470 13.91 2.35 -21.30
CA GLN A 470 12.72 1.52 -21.52
C GLN A 470 12.37 0.71 -20.26
N LEU A 471 13.38 0.23 -19.52
CA LEU A 471 13.22 -0.41 -18.21
C LEU A 471 12.65 0.52 -17.14
N PHE A 472 13.06 1.80 -17.12
CA PHE A 472 12.49 2.81 -16.21
C PHE A 472 10.98 2.96 -16.41
N PHE A 473 10.53 3.15 -17.66
CA PHE A 473 9.10 3.25 -17.97
C PHE A 473 8.34 1.96 -17.68
N LEU A 474 8.94 0.80 -17.95
CA LEU A 474 8.36 -0.49 -17.64
C LEU A 474 8.18 -0.70 -16.12
N GLY A 475 9.20 -0.34 -15.32
CA GLY A 475 9.12 -0.38 -13.86
C GLY A 475 8.07 0.57 -13.31
N PHE A 476 7.98 1.79 -13.85
CA PHE A 476 6.91 2.75 -13.53
C PHE A 476 5.52 2.15 -13.79
N ALA A 477 5.31 1.49 -14.94
CA ALA A 477 4.04 0.85 -15.26
C ALA A 477 3.74 -0.36 -14.36
N GLN A 478 4.74 -1.18 -14.04
CA GLN A 478 4.53 -2.43 -13.30
C GLN A 478 4.16 -2.24 -11.82
N VAL A 479 4.51 -1.11 -11.20
CA VAL A 479 3.99 -0.73 -9.87
C VAL A 479 2.45 -0.65 -9.86
N TRP A 480 1.83 -0.32 -10.99
CA TRP A 480 0.39 -0.19 -11.13
C TRP A 480 -0.33 -1.48 -11.58
N CYS A 481 0.39 -2.58 -11.85
CA CYS A 481 -0.24 -3.86 -12.16
C CYS A 481 -1.21 -4.27 -11.05
N SER A 482 -2.49 -4.37 -11.40
CA SER A 482 -3.55 -4.68 -10.45
C SER A 482 -4.82 -5.15 -11.13
N VAL A 483 -5.60 -5.96 -10.42
CA VAL A 483 -6.93 -6.44 -10.76
C VAL A 483 -7.93 -6.05 -9.67
N ARG A 484 -9.19 -5.85 -10.03
CA ARG A 484 -10.29 -5.50 -9.12
C ARG A 484 -11.55 -6.30 -9.48
N THR A 485 -12.42 -6.51 -8.50
CA THR A 485 -13.81 -6.90 -8.74
C THR A 485 -14.57 -5.78 -9.47
N PRO A 486 -15.68 -6.07 -10.17
CA PRO A 486 -16.56 -5.04 -10.72
C PRO A 486 -17.06 -4.09 -9.63
N GLU A 487 -17.47 -4.62 -8.47
CA GLU A 487 -17.96 -3.87 -7.33
C GLU A 487 -16.91 -2.89 -6.75
N SER A 488 -15.66 -3.31 -6.51
CA SER A 488 -14.60 -2.38 -6.06
C SER A 488 -14.12 -1.44 -7.17
N SER A 489 -14.35 -1.78 -8.44
CA SER A 489 -14.10 -0.85 -9.54
C SER A 489 -15.14 0.28 -9.56
N HIS A 490 -16.42 -0.05 -9.36
CA HIS A 490 -17.52 0.92 -9.21
C HIS A 490 -17.34 1.80 -7.98
N GLU A 491 -17.08 1.18 -6.81
CA GLU A 491 -16.80 1.91 -5.57
C GLU A 491 -15.63 2.88 -5.74
N GLY A 492 -14.50 2.42 -6.27
CA GLY A 492 -13.33 3.27 -6.50
C GLY A 492 -13.54 4.38 -7.52
N LEU A 493 -14.54 4.31 -8.41
CA LEU A 493 -14.90 5.43 -9.30
C LEU A 493 -15.73 6.51 -8.59
N ILE A 494 -16.39 6.15 -7.47
CA ILE A 494 -17.21 7.05 -6.66
C ILE A 494 -16.38 7.67 -5.52
N THR A 495 -15.43 6.92 -4.94
CA THR A 495 -14.75 7.29 -3.69
C THR A 495 -13.30 7.75 -3.85
N ASP A 496 -12.54 7.20 -4.81
CA ASP A 496 -11.12 7.51 -4.99
C ASP A 496 -10.99 8.79 -5.85
N PRO A 497 -10.45 9.91 -5.33
CA PRO A 497 -10.26 11.12 -6.12
C PRO A 497 -9.20 10.95 -7.22
N HIS A 498 -8.44 9.85 -7.22
CA HIS A 498 -7.39 9.58 -8.18
C HIS A 498 -7.85 8.65 -9.32
N SER A 499 -7.18 8.75 -10.47
CA SER A 499 -7.44 7.87 -11.62
C SER A 499 -7.16 6.38 -11.33
N PRO A 500 -7.93 5.44 -11.93
CA PRO A 500 -7.62 4.01 -11.86
C PRO A 500 -6.23 3.66 -12.42
N SER A 501 -5.62 2.58 -11.92
CA SER A 501 -4.23 2.17 -12.20
C SER A 501 -3.85 2.22 -13.69
N ARG A 502 -4.70 1.67 -14.58
CA ARG A 502 -4.47 1.69 -16.04
C ARG A 502 -4.33 3.10 -16.61
N PHE A 503 -5.17 4.03 -16.16
CA PHE A 503 -5.15 5.42 -16.63
C PHE A 503 -4.01 6.24 -16.02
N ARG A 504 -3.51 5.88 -14.82
CA ARG A 504 -2.27 6.46 -14.29
C ARG A 504 -1.07 6.19 -15.20
N VAL A 505 -0.99 4.98 -15.76
CA VAL A 505 0.08 4.60 -16.71
C VAL A 505 -0.16 5.22 -18.09
N ILE A 506 -1.31 4.97 -18.71
CA ILE A 506 -1.59 5.45 -20.08
C ILE A 506 -1.59 6.98 -20.13
N GLY A 507 -2.26 7.64 -19.18
CA GLY A 507 -2.43 9.10 -19.16
C GLY A 507 -1.14 9.87 -18.90
N SER A 508 -0.19 9.32 -18.14
CA SER A 508 1.12 9.96 -17.94
C SER A 508 2.05 9.70 -19.12
N LEU A 509 2.24 8.43 -19.51
CA LEU A 509 3.24 8.06 -20.51
C LEU A 509 2.89 8.51 -21.92
N SER A 510 1.60 8.56 -22.29
CA SER A 510 1.19 9.14 -23.58
C SER A 510 1.60 10.61 -23.72
N ASN A 511 1.68 11.35 -22.62
CA ASN A 511 2.06 12.77 -22.58
C ASN A 511 3.56 13.01 -22.38
N SER A 512 4.37 12.00 -22.07
CA SER A 512 5.85 12.11 -22.08
C SER A 512 6.38 12.08 -23.51
N LYS A 513 7.35 12.94 -23.83
CA LYS A 513 8.06 12.94 -25.13
C LYS A 513 9.11 11.82 -25.14
N GLU A 514 9.85 11.73 -24.05
CA GLU A 514 10.90 10.76 -23.75
C GLU A 514 10.38 9.33 -23.93
N PHE A 515 9.21 9.01 -23.35
CA PHE A 515 8.55 7.72 -23.54
C PHE A 515 8.35 7.38 -25.02
N SER A 516 7.76 8.31 -25.78
CA SER A 516 7.49 8.10 -27.21
C SER A 516 8.76 8.02 -28.07
N GLU A 517 9.85 8.67 -27.66
CA GLU A 517 11.15 8.57 -28.31
C GLU A 517 11.80 7.20 -28.02
N HIS A 518 11.90 6.79 -26.75
CA HIS A 518 12.52 5.52 -26.38
C HIS A 518 11.73 4.29 -26.89
N PHE A 519 10.40 4.35 -26.95
CA PHE A 519 9.57 3.29 -27.56
C PHE A 519 9.28 3.49 -29.05
N HIS A 520 9.84 4.54 -29.67
CA HIS A 520 9.70 4.85 -31.11
C HIS A 520 8.24 4.93 -31.59
N CYS A 521 7.35 5.47 -30.74
CA CYS A 521 5.91 5.48 -31.00
C CYS A 521 5.54 6.49 -32.09
N PRO A 522 4.83 6.08 -33.17
CA PRO A 522 4.41 6.99 -34.24
C PRO A 522 3.52 8.12 -33.73
N LEU A 523 3.76 9.34 -34.21
CA LEU A 523 2.91 10.48 -33.90
C LEU A 523 1.46 10.21 -34.38
N GLY A 524 0.50 10.38 -33.46
CA GLY A 524 -0.90 10.02 -33.66
C GLY A 524 -1.29 8.64 -33.10
N SER A 525 -0.35 7.83 -32.58
CA SER A 525 -0.71 6.62 -31.83
C SER A 525 -1.33 6.96 -30.46
N PRO A 526 -2.09 6.05 -29.82
CA PRO A 526 -2.67 6.30 -28.49
C PRO A 526 -1.64 6.72 -27.42
N MET A 527 -0.42 6.21 -27.51
CA MET A 527 0.68 6.56 -26.61
C MET A 527 1.61 7.68 -27.15
N ASN A 528 1.27 8.29 -28.29
CA ASN A 528 1.95 9.49 -28.79
C ASN A 528 0.95 10.43 -29.53
N PRO A 529 -0.04 11.02 -28.84
CA PRO A 529 -1.04 11.90 -29.43
C PRO A 529 -0.42 13.19 -30.01
N HIS A 530 -1.07 13.77 -31.02
CA HIS A 530 -0.65 15.04 -31.64
C HIS A 530 -0.57 16.22 -30.65
N HIS A 531 -1.43 16.22 -29.64
CA HIS A 531 -1.45 17.20 -28.57
C HIS A 531 -1.17 16.47 -27.26
N LYS A 532 0.00 16.73 -26.68
CA LYS A 532 0.37 16.25 -25.34
C LYS A 532 -0.01 17.32 -24.30
N CYS A 533 -0.57 16.88 -23.18
CA CYS A 533 -0.81 17.70 -22.01
C CYS A 533 0.48 17.80 -21.19
N GLU A 534 1.23 18.88 -21.37
CA GLU A 534 2.32 19.24 -20.47
C GLU A 534 1.74 19.93 -19.23
N VAL A 535 2.07 19.40 -18.06
CA VAL A 535 1.84 20.05 -16.78
C VAL A 535 3.19 20.60 -16.35
N TRP A 536 3.23 21.90 -16.00
CA TRP A 536 4.41 22.75 -15.72
C TRP A 536 5.37 22.98 -16.90
#